data_AF-F0YA97-F1
#
_entry.id   AF-F0YA97-F1
#
_cell.length_a   1.000
_cell.length_b   1.000
_cell.length_c   1.000
_cell.angle_alpha   90.00
_cell.angle_beta   90.00
_cell.angle_gamma   90.00
#
_symmetry.space_group_name_H-M   'P 1'
#
loop_
_entity.id
_entity.type
_entity.pdbx_description
1 polymer ?
#
loop_
_entity_poly.entity_id
_entity_poly.type
_entity_poly.pdbx_seq_one_letter_code
_entity_poly.pdbx_strand_id
1 'polypeptide(L)'
;MLRHPRELAAALAAVVVVVAWTRRTAGEAAPVAATPAEDAAPRVAAPAEELPPAPEDAASGQAPRKKRRRAKRSSSADELPAEAAAPPPAAPAPASPPPAEAPPAAAPAFAAPPSPEGGWMHPVARRVTRKQVQSLIEQARREQATLIEEQKKQIATLARASSADECEPAEARDVAALEKLKTHNDLLKSQLKRAGVTAIDEVVSFEEAKVKLRAAAARLLGGDGSLEDEREMERWDAFLRVHPEKAAEEARAAAAWRRDHAPANAAALRVVRGFVPPAMTSTGASLAQLEGRLPKAAAKRVFANPALWLTRASKGAIAKVHIADLRSRYHVQSLSLLELRAVYAALPEAFDDAEKASWRADLERKLERMAKETLPPAKRAPAVYGAAGAWADGFEIGGAGPAEDLDDALLPFGADDDALPEPPAKEAAVAAPRPAPPPRAAPPPRRQKPDVFAAIRAKRGDENKGKASLLAAIERKSASADFTSPRRAMANLLQNALAKRRVD
;
A
#
# COMPACT_ATOMS: atom_id res chain seq x y z
N MET A 1 44.03 26.41 -4.01
CA MET A 1 44.48 26.91 -5.34
C MET A 1 44.13 25.88 -6.40
N LEU A 2 42.92 25.92 -6.94
CA LEU A 2 42.56 25.32 -8.24
C LEU A 2 41.65 26.36 -8.88
N ARG A 3 42.17 27.15 -9.81
CA ARG A 3 41.50 28.35 -10.35
C ARG A 3 40.74 28.07 -11.65
N HIS A 4 40.76 26.84 -12.16
CA HIS A 4 40.13 26.52 -13.41
C HIS A 4 39.09 25.38 -13.28
N PRO A 5 37.85 25.56 -13.77
CA PRO A 5 36.80 24.52 -13.68
C PRO A 5 37.18 23.20 -14.38
N ARG A 6 38.12 23.23 -15.33
CA ARG A 6 38.65 22.03 -15.98
C ARG A 6 39.51 21.17 -15.05
N GLU A 7 40.25 21.77 -14.12
CA GLU A 7 41.05 21.03 -13.14
C GLU A 7 40.15 20.37 -12.08
N LEU A 8 39.04 21.02 -11.74
CA LEU A 8 38.02 20.49 -10.85
C LEU A 8 37.29 19.28 -11.47
N ALA A 9 36.94 19.37 -12.76
CA ALA A 9 36.36 18.25 -13.50
C ALA A 9 37.32 17.06 -13.64
N ALA A 10 38.62 17.32 -13.88
CA ALA A 10 39.63 16.28 -13.94
C ALA A 10 39.86 15.61 -12.57
N ALA A 11 39.88 16.39 -11.49
CA ALA A 11 40.00 15.87 -10.13
C ALA A 11 38.79 14.99 -9.74
N LEU A 12 37.57 15.43 -10.08
CA LEU A 12 36.36 14.64 -9.84
C LEU A 12 36.34 13.34 -10.66
N ALA A 13 36.77 13.37 -11.92
CA ALA A 13 36.89 12.16 -12.73
C ALA A 13 37.90 11.17 -12.14
N ALA A 14 39.04 11.65 -11.63
CA ALA A 14 40.03 10.81 -10.96
C ALA A 14 39.48 10.14 -9.68
N VAL A 15 38.69 10.88 -8.88
CA VAL A 15 38.04 10.32 -7.68
C VAL A 15 37.03 9.23 -8.05
N VAL A 16 36.24 9.43 -9.11
CA VAL A 16 35.28 8.41 -9.57
C VAL A 16 35.99 7.13 -10.02
N VAL A 17 37.13 7.24 -10.72
CA VAL A 17 37.92 6.08 -11.15
C VAL A 17 38.51 5.32 -9.94
N VAL A 18 39.01 6.03 -8.92
CA VAL A 18 39.56 5.40 -7.69
C VAL A 18 38.45 4.70 -6.89
N VAL A 19 37.26 5.29 -6.81
CA VAL A 19 36.11 4.66 -6.12
C VAL A 19 35.59 3.44 -6.90
N ALA A 20 35.57 3.49 -8.23
CA ALA A 20 35.20 2.35 -9.05
C ALA A 20 36.23 1.21 -8.95
N TRP A 21 37.53 1.54 -8.91
CA TRP A 21 38.60 0.56 -8.77
C TRP A 21 38.58 -0.12 -7.40
N THR A 22 38.42 0.65 -6.31
CA THR A 22 38.34 0.08 -4.94
C THR A 22 37.12 -0.80 -4.73
N ARG A 23 35.96 -0.47 -5.34
CA ARG A 23 34.78 -1.36 -5.33
C ARG A 23 35.01 -2.67 -6.09
N ARG A 24 35.82 -2.64 -7.15
CA ARG A 24 36.14 -3.83 -7.94
C ARG A 24 37.11 -4.77 -7.21
N THR A 25 38.10 -4.21 -6.51
CA THR A 25 39.07 -5.02 -5.74
C THR A 25 38.52 -5.54 -4.42
N ALA A 26 37.48 -4.90 -3.86
CA ALA A 26 36.85 -5.35 -2.62
C ALA A 26 35.86 -6.54 -2.81
N GLY A 27 35.49 -6.85 -4.07
CA GLY A 27 34.46 -7.84 -4.39
C GLY A 27 34.96 -9.27 -4.68
N GLU A 28 36.27 -9.52 -4.66
CA GLU A 28 36.87 -10.78 -5.11
C GLU A 28 37.74 -11.42 -4.02
N ALA A 29 37.10 -11.74 -2.89
CA ALA A 29 37.64 -12.68 -1.91
C ALA A 29 36.65 -13.83 -1.75
N ALA A 30 36.78 -14.83 -2.63
CA ALA A 30 36.07 -16.09 -2.48
C ALA A 30 36.56 -16.82 -1.22
N PRO A 31 35.66 -17.42 -0.40
CA PRO A 31 36.07 -18.18 0.76
C PRO A 31 36.73 -19.50 0.33
N VAL A 32 37.99 -19.64 0.73
CA VAL A 32 38.76 -20.89 0.67
C VAL A 32 38.02 -21.95 1.49
N ALA A 33 37.70 -23.07 0.83
CA ALA A 33 37.11 -24.23 1.44
C ALA A 33 38.07 -24.85 2.47
N ALA A 34 37.70 -24.76 3.75
CA ALA A 34 38.33 -25.51 4.82
C ALA A 34 37.71 -26.91 4.89
N THR A 35 38.47 -27.91 4.48
CA THR A 35 38.26 -29.33 4.81
C THR A 35 38.35 -29.52 6.33
N PRO A 36 37.36 -30.16 6.99
CA PRO A 36 37.54 -30.61 8.36
C PRO A 36 38.25 -31.96 8.36
N ALA A 37 39.35 -31.99 9.11
CA ALA A 37 40.11 -33.18 9.44
C ALA A 37 39.28 -34.16 10.26
N GLU A 38 39.49 -35.45 9.97
CA GLU A 38 39.22 -36.58 10.84
C GLU A 38 39.79 -36.31 12.24
N ASP A 39 38.93 -36.41 13.26
CA ASP A 39 39.41 -36.79 14.58
C ASP A 39 38.42 -37.75 15.23
N ALA A 40 38.98 -38.88 15.63
CA ALA A 40 38.29 -40.06 16.09
C ALA A 40 38.11 -40.02 17.61
N ALA A 41 36.88 -40.21 18.10
CA ALA A 41 36.60 -40.57 19.49
C ALA A 41 35.20 -41.23 19.63
N PRO A 42 34.94 -42.00 20.70
CA PRO A 42 34.39 -43.34 20.57
C PRO A 42 32.86 -43.45 20.69
N ARG A 43 32.32 -44.43 19.96
CA ARG A 43 30.95 -44.94 20.08
C ARG A 43 30.66 -45.42 21.51
N VAL A 44 29.82 -44.69 22.23
CA VAL A 44 29.08 -45.20 23.38
C VAL A 44 27.73 -45.69 22.87
N ALA A 45 27.44 -46.97 23.12
CA ALA A 45 26.22 -47.65 22.75
C ALA A 45 25.00 -47.01 23.44
N ALA A 46 24.00 -46.64 22.64
CA ALA A 46 22.67 -46.32 23.13
C ALA A 46 21.89 -47.64 23.35
N PRO A 47 21.20 -47.82 24.50
CA PRO A 47 20.35 -48.97 24.74
C PRO A 47 19.06 -48.87 23.92
N ALA A 48 18.63 -50.03 23.40
CA ALA A 48 17.37 -50.21 22.69
C ALA A 48 16.18 -49.83 23.58
N GLU A 49 15.43 -48.80 23.17
CA GLU A 49 14.17 -48.43 23.80
C GLU A 49 13.04 -49.24 23.15
N GLU A 50 12.42 -50.05 23.99
CA GLU A 50 11.42 -51.07 23.72
C GLU A 50 10.06 -50.41 23.44
N LEU A 51 9.52 -50.64 22.24
CA LEU A 51 8.17 -50.22 21.83
C LEU A 51 7.10 -51.02 22.59
N PRO A 52 6.16 -50.38 23.30
CA PRO A 52 5.04 -51.10 23.90
C PRO A 52 3.98 -51.51 22.85
N PRO A 53 3.33 -52.67 23.02
CA PRO A 53 2.37 -53.20 22.06
C PRO A 53 1.01 -52.47 22.11
N ALA A 54 0.39 -52.37 20.92
CA ALA A 54 -0.96 -51.89 20.73
C ALA A 54 -2.01 -52.80 21.39
N PRO A 55 -3.09 -52.25 21.97
CA PRO A 55 -4.27 -53.03 22.29
C PRO A 55 -5.34 -52.92 21.18
N GLU A 56 -5.74 -54.09 20.68
CA GLU A 56 -6.93 -54.31 19.86
C GLU A 56 -8.21 -54.33 20.73
N ASP A 57 -9.28 -53.82 20.13
CA ASP A 57 -10.72 -54.11 20.29
C ASP A 57 -11.41 -54.02 21.66
N ALA A 58 -12.32 -53.03 21.77
CA ALA A 58 -13.62 -53.22 22.38
C ALA A 58 -14.66 -52.24 21.81
N ALA A 59 -15.62 -52.79 21.07
CA ALA A 59 -16.87 -52.16 20.72
C ALA A 59 -17.75 -51.94 21.97
N SER A 60 -18.32 -50.74 22.13
CA SER A 60 -19.67 -50.54 22.69
C SER A 60 -20.05 -49.05 22.62
N GLY A 61 -21.29 -48.79 22.20
CA GLY A 61 -21.79 -47.46 21.91
C GLY A 61 -22.16 -46.64 23.14
N GLN A 62 -22.24 -45.33 22.94
CA GLN A 62 -23.35 -44.48 23.40
C GLN A 62 -23.11 -43.04 22.92
N ALA A 63 -24.08 -42.50 22.19
CA ALA A 63 -24.08 -41.14 21.67
C ALA A 63 -24.37 -40.11 22.78
N PRO A 64 -23.55 -39.06 22.97
CA PRO A 64 -23.90 -37.97 23.86
C PRO A 64 -24.71 -36.89 23.14
N ARG A 65 -25.96 -36.71 23.60
CA ARG A 65 -26.85 -35.60 23.26
C ARG A 65 -26.19 -34.24 23.61
N LYS A 66 -25.85 -33.44 22.59
CA LYS A 66 -25.35 -32.07 22.75
C LYS A 66 -26.51 -31.11 23.12
N LYS A 67 -26.61 -30.74 24.40
CA LYS A 67 -27.42 -29.60 24.87
C LYS A 67 -26.75 -28.29 24.41
N ARG A 68 -27.41 -27.56 23.50
CA ARG A 68 -27.04 -26.19 23.09
C ARG A 68 -27.26 -25.24 24.27
N ARG A 69 -26.19 -24.87 25.01
CA ARG A 69 -26.22 -23.71 25.91
C ARG A 69 -25.93 -22.46 25.08
N ARG A 70 -26.96 -21.61 24.95
CA ARG A 70 -26.91 -20.30 24.30
C ARG A 70 -26.24 -19.32 25.26
N ALA A 71 -24.93 -19.12 25.11
CA ALA A 71 -24.19 -18.09 25.81
C ALA A 71 -24.56 -16.71 25.23
N LYS A 72 -25.18 -15.87 26.07
CA LYS A 72 -25.54 -14.49 25.77
C LYS A 72 -24.33 -13.64 26.18
N ARG A 73 -23.45 -13.31 25.23
CA ARG A 73 -22.35 -12.35 25.44
C ARG A 73 -22.93 -10.95 25.39
N SER A 74 -22.98 -10.29 26.55
CA SER A 74 -23.10 -8.84 26.68
C SER A 74 -21.70 -8.24 26.54
N SER A 75 -21.41 -7.58 25.42
CA SER A 75 -20.25 -6.70 25.30
C SER A 75 -20.66 -5.29 25.73
N SER A 76 -20.24 -4.89 26.92
CA SER A 76 -20.14 -3.50 27.31
C SER A 76 -18.95 -2.89 26.55
N ALA A 77 -19.25 -1.99 25.62
CA ALA A 77 -18.27 -1.10 25.03
C ALA A 77 -18.24 0.17 25.89
N ASP A 78 -17.13 0.38 26.58
CA ASP A 78 -16.75 1.69 27.10
C ASP A 78 -16.29 2.52 25.90
N GLU A 79 -17.12 3.48 25.48
CA GLU A 79 -16.76 4.54 24.55
C GLU A 79 -16.07 5.65 25.33
N LEU A 80 -14.76 5.84 25.11
CA LEU A 80 -14.06 7.08 25.48
C LEU A 80 -14.31 8.13 24.39
N PRO A 81 -14.52 9.41 24.73
CA PRO A 81 -14.77 10.46 23.76
C PRO A 81 -13.48 10.82 23.01
N ALA A 82 -13.51 10.68 21.68
CA ALA A 82 -12.49 11.20 20.79
C ALA A 82 -12.58 12.74 20.74
N GLU A 83 -11.60 13.40 21.32
CA GLU A 83 -11.40 14.84 21.25
C GLU A 83 -10.95 15.21 19.82
N ALA A 84 -11.80 15.97 19.14
CA ALA A 84 -11.62 16.39 17.75
C ALA A 84 -10.54 17.46 17.65
N ALA A 85 -9.30 17.04 17.36
CA ALA A 85 -8.26 17.94 16.88
C ALA A 85 -8.46 18.20 15.38
N ALA A 86 -8.74 19.46 15.03
CA ALA A 86 -8.83 19.91 13.65
C ALA A 86 -7.46 19.71 12.94
N PRO A 87 -7.45 19.22 11.68
CA PRO A 87 -6.21 19.10 10.92
C PRO A 87 -5.65 20.49 10.56
N PRO A 88 -4.32 20.71 10.60
CA PRO A 88 -3.72 21.95 10.16
C PRO A 88 -3.93 22.17 8.64
N PRO A 89 -3.99 23.43 8.17
CA PRO A 89 -4.17 23.75 6.76
C PRO A 89 -2.99 23.23 5.93
N ALA A 90 -3.31 22.56 4.83
CA ALA A 90 -2.34 22.02 3.88
C ALA A 90 -1.43 23.12 3.34
N ALA A 91 -0.12 22.89 3.40
CA ALA A 91 0.87 23.73 2.75
C ALA A 91 0.67 23.68 1.21
N PRO A 92 0.83 24.81 0.50
CA PRO A 92 0.73 24.82 -0.95
C PRO A 92 1.86 23.98 -1.56
N ALA A 93 1.48 23.04 -2.43
CA ALA A 93 2.42 22.19 -3.16
C ALA A 93 3.38 23.04 -4.02
N PRO A 94 4.69 22.70 -4.08
CA PRO A 94 5.60 23.37 -4.99
C PRO A 94 5.18 23.08 -6.43
N ALA A 95 5.08 24.13 -7.24
CA ALA A 95 4.75 24.05 -8.65
C ALA A 95 5.74 23.13 -9.38
N SER A 96 5.21 22.11 -10.06
CA SER A 96 5.98 21.21 -10.90
C SER A 96 6.75 22.01 -11.97
N PRO A 97 8.04 21.69 -12.22
CA PRO A 97 8.77 22.30 -13.32
C PRO A 97 8.12 21.89 -14.67
N PRO A 98 8.16 22.76 -15.69
CA PRO A 98 7.65 22.43 -17.02
C PRO A 98 8.41 21.22 -17.59
N PRO A 99 7.74 20.36 -18.38
CA PRO A 99 8.37 19.18 -18.95
C PRO A 99 9.53 19.58 -19.86
N ALA A 100 10.68 18.91 -19.65
CA ALA A 100 11.85 19.04 -20.50
C ALA A 100 11.45 18.66 -21.94
N GLU A 101 11.64 19.62 -22.84
CA GLU A 101 11.46 19.49 -24.28
C GLU A 101 12.34 18.33 -24.77
N ALA A 102 11.70 17.28 -25.31
CA ALA A 102 12.39 16.11 -25.83
C ALA A 102 13.36 16.52 -26.96
N PRO A 103 14.55 15.90 -27.06
CA PRO A 103 15.46 16.16 -28.17
C PRO A 103 14.76 15.82 -29.49
N PRO A 104 14.91 16.65 -30.55
CA PRO A 104 14.25 16.42 -31.82
C PRO A 104 14.64 15.06 -32.39
N ALA A 105 13.62 14.28 -32.73
CA ALA A 105 13.75 12.99 -33.39
C ALA A 105 14.69 13.09 -34.60
N ALA A 106 15.56 12.09 -34.72
CA ALA A 106 16.47 11.92 -35.83
C ALA A 106 15.72 12.09 -37.16
N ALA A 107 16.25 12.98 -38.00
CA ALA A 107 15.70 13.33 -39.29
C ALA A 107 15.42 12.07 -40.13
N PRO A 108 14.27 11.98 -40.82
CA PRO A 108 14.05 10.94 -41.81
C PRO A 108 15.11 11.09 -42.91
N ALA A 109 15.74 9.96 -43.26
CA ALA A 109 16.70 9.87 -44.34
C ALA A 109 16.14 10.55 -45.59
N PHE A 110 16.80 11.63 -46.02
CA PHE A 110 16.53 12.33 -47.26
C PHE A 110 16.61 11.31 -48.41
N ALA A 111 15.46 10.93 -48.95
CA ALA A 111 15.37 10.28 -50.23
C ALA A 111 16.04 11.20 -51.26
N ALA A 112 17.02 10.64 -51.98
CA ALA A 112 17.74 11.33 -53.03
C ALA A 112 16.74 11.93 -54.04
N PRO A 113 16.86 13.22 -54.40
CA PRO A 113 16.02 13.80 -55.43
C PRO A 113 16.32 13.12 -56.78
N PRO A 114 15.30 12.83 -57.61
CA PRO A 114 15.53 12.31 -58.95
C PRO A 114 16.31 13.33 -59.77
N SER A 115 17.29 12.82 -60.53
CA SER A 115 18.10 13.60 -61.46
C SER A 115 17.22 14.41 -62.42
N PRO A 116 17.40 15.74 -62.53
CA PRO A 116 16.81 16.51 -63.60
C PRO A 116 17.62 16.31 -64.88
N GLU A 117 17.24 15.31 -65.68
CA GLU A 117 17.61 15.30 -67.09
C GLU A 117 16.79 16.36 -67.83
N GLY A 118 17.49 17.24 -68.56
CA GLY A 118 16.88 18.02 -69.64
C GLY A 118 16.42 19.42 -69.25
N GLY A 119 17.30 20.41 -69.39
CA GLY A 119 16.88 21.80 -69.28
C GLY A 119 18.04 22.79 -69.34
N TRP A 120 18.84 22.75 -70.40
CA TRP A 120 19.75 23.85 -70.69
C TRP A 120 18.95 25.12 -71.02
N MET A 121 19.37 26.22 -70.41
CA MET A 121 19.06 27.64 -70.71
C MET A 121 17.86 28.29 -69.99
N HIS A 122 18.18 29.07 -68.95
CA HIS A 122 18.25 30.52 -69.12
C HIS A 122 19.21 31.14 -68.07
N PRO A 123 20.29 31.83 -68.47
CA PRO A 123 21.14 32.55 -67.53
C PRO A 123 20.50 33.91 -67.24
N VAL A 124 19.48 33.95 -66.39
CA VAL A 124 19.13 35.21 -65.71
C VAL A 124 20.02 35.31 -64.47
N ALA A 125 21.32 35.46 -64.71
CA ALA A 125 22.26 35.91 -63.70
C ALA A 125 21.85 37.35 -63.34
N ARG A 126 20.91 37.50 -62.41
CA ARG A 126 20.64 38.77 -61.74
C ARG A 126 21.97 39.17 -61.12
N ARG A 127 22.68 40.10 -61.80
CA ARG A 127 23.87 40.75 -61.24
C ARG A 127 23.39 41.50 -60.00
N VAL A 128 23.47 40.84 -58.84
CA VAL A 128 23.30 41.51 -57.56
C VAL A 128 24.40 42.55 -57.53
N THR A 129 24.03 43.81 -57.68
CA THR A 129 25.01 44.88 -57.76
C THR A 129 25.74 44.96 -56.42
N ARG A 130 27.01 45.38 -56.43
CA ARG A 130 27.79 45.58 -55.18
C ARG A 130 27.03 46.45 -54.17
N LYS A 131 26.21 47.38 -54.66
CA LYS A 131 25.30 48.22 -53.87
C LYS A 131 24.21 47.42 -53.15
N GLN A 132 23.60 46.42 -53.80
CA GLN A 132 22.62 45.53 -53.17
C GLN A 132 23.24 44.62 -52.11
N VAL A 133 24.47 44.14 -52.34
CA VAL A 133 25.20 43.37 -51.31
C VAL A 133 25.54 44.28 -50.11
N GLN A 134 26.00 45.51 -50.36
CA GLN A 134 26.27 46.47 -49.29
C GLN A 134 25.02 46.85 -48.50
N SER A 135 23.88 47.05 -49.16
CA SER A 135 22.62 47.34 -48.46
C SER A 135 22.15 46.17 -47.59
N LEU A 136 22.34 44.92 -48.04
CA LEU A 136 22.03 43.74 -47.23
C LEU A 136 22.96 43.59 -46.03
N ILE A 137 24.27 43.90 -46.18
CA ILE A 137 25.22 43.89 -45.07
C ILE A 137 24.87 44.96 -44.04
N GLU A 138 24.50 46.17 -44.48
CA GLU A 138 24.07 47.24 -43.58
C GLU A 138 22.76 46.90 -42.86
N GLN A 139 21.81 46.27 -43.57
CA GLN A 139 20.58 45.78 -42.97
C GLN A 139 20.86 44.70 -41.91
N ALA A 140 21.68 43.71 -42.22
CA ALA A 140 22.06 42.65 -41.28
C ALA A 140 22.79 43.22 -40.05
N ARG A 141 23.63 44.25 -40.22
CA ARG A 141 24.29 44.94 -39.08
C ARG A 141 23.30 45.70 -38.19
N ARG A 142 22.26 46.31 -38.77
CA ARG A 142 21.20 46.98 -38.00
C ARG A 142 20.39 45.97 -37.20
N GLU A 143 20.00 44.86 -37.82
CA GLU A 143 19.27 43.77 -37.16
C GLU A 143 20.12 43.13 -36.04
N GLN A 144 21.42 42.94 -36.26
CA GLN A 144 22.32 42.45 -35.22
C GLN A 144 22.45 43.45 -34.06
N ALA A 145 22.52 44.75 -34.34
CA ALA A 145 22.59 45.77 -33.30
C ALA A 145 21.31 45.84 -32.45
N THR A 146 20.12 45.69 -33.06
CA THR A 146 18.85 45.65 -32.33
C THR A 146 18.75 44.41 -31.44
N LEU A 147 19.18 43.24 -31.93
CA LEU A 147 19.22 42.02 -31.13
C LEU A 147 20.17 42.13 -29.94
N ILE A 148 21.34 42.75 -30.12
CA ILE A 148 22.29 42.98 -29.02
C ILE A 148 21.70 43.91 -27.97
N GLU A 149 21.01 44.98 -28.37
CA GLU A 149 20.34 45.90 -27.43
C GLU A 149 19.17 45.22 -26.71
N GLU A 150 18.40 44.37 -27.38
CA GLU A 150 17.35 43.54 -26.75
C GLU A 150 17.95 42.55 -25.74
N GLN A 151 19.03 41.86 -26.09
CA GLN A 151 19.73 40.96 -25.17
C GLN A 151 20.29 41.72 -23.97
N LYS A 152 20.89 42.89 -24.16
CA LYS A 152 21.35 43.74 -23.05
C LYS A 152 20.20 44.17 -22.14
N LYS A 153 19.04 44.52 -22.72
CA LYS A 153 17.84 44.84 -21.94
C LYS A 153 17.35 43.62 -21.16
N GLN A 154 17.32 42.44 -21.77
CA GLN A 154 16.96 41.18 -21.11
C GLN A 154 17.92 40.85 -19.95
N ILE A 155 19.23 40.97 -20.18
CA ILE A 155 20.25 40.78 -19.14
C ILE A 155 20.07 41.80 -18.01
N ALA A 156 19.82 43.07 -18.33
CA ALA A 156 19.59 44.10 -17.32
C ALA A 156 18.29 43.86 -16.54
N THR A 157 17.22 43.36 -17.18
CA THR A 157 15.99 42.99 -16.48
C THR A 157 16.17 41.76 -15.60
N LEU A 158 16.91 40.76 -16.06
CA LEU A 158 17.23 39.56 -15.26
C LEU A 158 18.14 39.91 -14.09
N ALA A 159 19.16 40.75 -14.29
CA ALA A 159 20.03 41.24 -13.23
C ALA A 159 19.27 42.08 -12.19
N ARG A 160 18.31 42.89 -12.64
CA ARG A 160 17.41 43.62 -11.72
C ARG A 160 16.49 42.67 -10.97
N ALA A 161 15.90 41.68 -11.64
CA ALA A 161 15.04 40.68 -11.01
C ALA A 161 15.82 39.84 -9.98
N SER A 162 17.03 39.38 -10.29
CA SER A 162 17.88 38.65 -9.35
C SER A 162 18.34 39.54 -8.18
N SER A 163 18.64 40.83 -8.42
CA SER A 163 19.02 41.75 -7.34
C SER A 163 17.84 42.18 -6.46
N ALA A 164 16.61 42.16 -6.97
CA ALA A 164 15.42 42.57 -6.25
C ALA A 164 14.83 41.45 -5.38
N ASP A 165 15.12 40.18 -5.70
CA ASP A 165 14.67 39.01 -4.93
C ASP A 165 15.65 38.60 -3.80
N GLU A 166 16.82 39.24 -3.70
CA GLU A 166 17.90 38.86 -2.76
C GLU A 166 18.16 39.82 -1.59
N CYS A 167 17.25 40.72 -1.21
CA CYS A 167 17.54 41.71 -0.15
C CYS A 167 16.70 41.58 1.14
N GLU A 168 16.31 40.35 1.48
CA GLU A 168 16.19 39.82 2.85
C GLU A 168 16.59 38.34 2.71
N PRO A 169 17.76 37.92 3.23
CA PRO A 169 18.49 36.82 2.64
C PRO A 169 17.71 35.53 2.81
N ALA A 170 17.52 34.77 1.73
CA ALA A 170 16.93 33.43 1.80
C ALA A 170 17.57 32.60 2.94
N GLU A 171 18.85 32.81 3.20
CA GLU A 171 19.59 32.26 4.34
C GLU A 171 19.00 32.65 5.70
N ALA A 172 18.58 33.90 5.93
CA ALA A 172 17.93 34.29 7.19
C ALA A 172 16.56 33.63 7.35
N ARG A 173 15.82 33.43 6.25
CA ARG A 173 14.55 32.69 6.28
C ARG A 173 14.78 31.22 6.62
N ASP A 174 15.80 30.60 6.04
CA ASP A 174 16.19 29.22 6.31
C ASP A 174 16.71 29.04 7.73
N VAL A 175 17.55 29.96 8.22
CA VAL A 175 18.03 29.97 9.61
C VAL A 175 16.85 30.13 10.57
N ALA A 176 15.93 31.07 10.33
CA ALA A 176 14.73 31.23 11.15
C ALA A 176 13.82 30.00 11.10
N ALA A 177 13.71 29.32 9.95
CA ALA A 177 12.97 28.07 9.82
C ALA A 177 13.64 26.92 10.60
N LEU A 178 14.98 26.82 10.55
CA LEU A 178 15.76 25.86 11.33
C LEU A 178 15.64 26.10 12.83
N GLU A 179 15.65 27.35 13.28
CA GLU A 179 15.43 27.69 14.69
C GLU A 179 14.02 27.33 15.16
N LYS A 180 12.99 27.59 14.34
CA LYS A 180 11.62 27.14 14.61
C LYS A 180 11.52 25.61 14.68
N LEU A 181 12.21 24.90 13.79
CA LEU A 181 12.26 23.42 13.83
C LEU A 181 13.00 22.90 15.04
N LYS A 182 14.10 23.55 15.47
CA LYS A 182 14.85 23.19 16.69
C LYS A 182 13.99 23.38 17.94
N THR A 183 13.37 24.55 18.09
CA THR A 183 12.48 24.84 19.23
C THR A 183 11.28 23.89 19.29
N HIS A 184 10.71 23.51 18.15
CA HIS A 184 9.65 22.50 18.11
C HIS A 184 10.19 21.11 18.49
N ASN A 185 11.35 20.69 17.99
CA ASN A 185 11.99 19.44 18.40
C ASN A 185 12.28 19.40 19.91
N ASP A 186 12.77 20.49 20.49
CA ASP A 186 13.05 20.60 21.93
C ASP A 186 11.77 20.52 22.77
N LEU A 187 10.68 21.14 22.28
CA LEU A 187 9.36 21.03 22.89
C LEU A 187 8.84 19.59 22.84
N LEU A 188 8.96 18.90 21.70
CA LEU A 188 8.56 17.49 21.55
C LEU A 188 9.39 16.58 22.45
N LYS A 189 10.72 16.76 22.49
CA LYS A 189 11.60 16.03 23.42
C LYS A 189 11.17 16.24 24.87
N SER A 190 10.80 17.47 25.24
CA SER A 190 10.29 17.78 26.58
C SER A 190 8.95 17.11 26.87
N GLN A 191 8.03 17.07 25.90
CA GLN A 191 6.75 16.38 26.03
C GLN A 191 6.92 14.86 26.16
N LEU A 192 7.79 14.26 25.34
CA LEU A 192 8.12 12.84 25.42
C LEU A 192 8.74 12.48 26.77
N LYS A 193 9.66 13.30 27.28
CA LYS A 193 10.25 13.13 28.61
C LYS A 193 9.20 13.19 29.72
N ARG A 194 8.21 14.10 29.64
CA ARG A 194 7.07 14.15 30.58
C ARG A 194 6.16 12.92 30.48
N ALA A 195 6.02 12.34 29.29
CA ALA A 195 5.31 11.08 29.06
C ALA A 195 6.11 9.84 29.49
N GLY A 196 7.35 10.00 29.97
CA GLY A 196 8.23 8.89 30.36
C GLY A 196 8.93 8.21 29.18
N VAL A 197 8.81 8.74 27.96
CA VAL A 197 9.50 8.21 26.78
C VAL A 197 10.86 8.90 26.66
N THR A 198 11.94 8.16 26.91
CA THR A 198 13.31 8.68 26.78
C THR A 198 13.78 8.56 25.33
N ALA A 199 13.72 9.67 24.59
CA ALA A 199 14.33 9.74 23.27
C ALA A 199 15.84 9.43 23.36
N ILE A 200 16.39 8.79 22.34
CA ILE A 200 17.84 8.63 22.21
C ILE A 200 18.34 9.90 21.52
N ASP A 201 19.09 10.72 22.26
CA ASP A 201 19.65 11.97 21.76
C ASP A 201 20.86 11.73 20.84
N GLU A 202 21.45 10.55 20.92
CA GLU A 202 22.58 10.13 20.09
C GLU A 202 22.10 9.60 18.73
N VAL A 203 22.70 10.07 17.64
CA VAL A 203 22.54 9.46 16.33
C VAL A 203 23.30 8.14 16.32
N VAL A 204 22.66 7.09 16.84
CA VAL A 204 23.21 5.73 16.88
C VAL A 204 22.79 5.00 15.61
N SER A 205 23.72 4.35 14.93
CA SER A 205 23.42 3.54 13.75
C SER A 205 22.55 2.33 14.12
N PHE A 206 21.83 1.77 13.13
CA PHE A 206 20.95 0.62 13.37
C PHE A 206 21.71 -0.59 13.93
N GLU A 207 22.94 -0.83 13.43
CA GLU A 207 23.76 -1.95 13.86
C GLU A 207 24.32 -1.76 15.27
N GLU A 208 24.75 -0.55 15.64
CA GLU A 208 25.17 -0.25 17.01
C GLU A 208 24.00 -0.41 18.00
N ALA A 209 22.80 0.02 17.64
CA ALA A 209 21.60 -0.17 18.46
C ALA A 209 21.27 -1.67 18.65
N LYS A 210 21.44 -2.51 17.62
CA LYS A 210 21.31 -3.98 17.75
C LYS A 210 22.37 -4.55 18.70
N VAL A 211 23.61 -4.09 18.62
CA VAL A 211 24.70 -4.54 19.51
C VAL A 211 24.39 -4.16 20.95
N LYS A 212 23.95 -2.92 21.21
CA LYS A 212 23.55 -2.45 22.55
C LYS A 212 22.35 -3.23 23.09
N LEU A 213 21.33 -3.51 22.26
CA LEU A 213 20.19 -4.35 22.65
C LEU A 213 20.64 -5.76 23.06
N ARG A 214 21.50 -6.41 22.26
CA ARG A 214 22.03 -7.75 22.56
C ARG A 214 22.86 -7.76 23.83
N ALA A 215 23.67 -6.72 24.06
CA ALA A 215 24.46 -6.59 25.27
C ALA A 215 23.58 -6.44 26.53
N ALA A 216 22.55 -5.59 26.47
CA ALA A 216 21.59 -5.44 27.57
C ALA A 216 20.82 -6.76 27.83
N ALA A 217 20.35 -7.43 26.78
CA ALA A 217 19.68 -8.73 26.89
C ALA A 217 20.60 -9.81 27.49
N ALA A 218 21.88 -9.83 27.12
CA ALA A 218 22.86 -10.77 27.67
C ALA A 218 23.09 -10.54 29.17
N ARG A 219 23.14 -9.28 29.65
CA ARG A 219 23.26 -8.97 31.08
C ARG A 219 22.04 -9.41 31.87
N LEU A 220 20.83 -9.22 31.33
CA LEU A 220 19.60 -9.71 31.94
C LEU A 220 19.56 -11.24 32.05
N LEU A 221 19.97 -11.95 30.99
CA LEU A 221 20.03 -13.41 30.98
C LEU A 221 21.13 -13.98 31.88
N GLY A 222 22.20 -13.22 32.14
CA GLY A 222 23.30 -13.60 33.00
C GLY A 222 22.96 -13.65 34.50
N GLY A 223 21.78 -13.16 34.91
CA GLY A 223 21.35 -13.13 36.31
C GLY A 223 21.86 -11.91 37.10
N ASP A 224 22.73 -11.11 36.51
CA ASP A 224 23.23 -9.84 37.06
C ASP A 224 22.39 -8.62 36.65
N GLY A 225 21.25 -8.86 35.99
CA GLY A 225 20.39 -7.84 35.43
C GLY A 225 19.80 -6.90 36.48
N SER A 226 20.16 -5.62 36.41
CA SER A 226 19.51 -4.55 37.17
C SER A 226 18.18 -4.15 36.49
N LEU A 227 17.27 -3.51 37.25
CA LEU A 227 16.10 -2.82 36.67
C LEU A 227 16.50 -1.78 35.61
N GLU A 228 17.75 -1.29 35.65
CA GLU A 228 18.30 -0.38 34.65
C GLU A 228 18.58 -1.08 33.32
N ASP A 229 19.00 -2.35 33.34
CA ASP A 229 19.23 -3.15 32.13
C ASP A 229 17.92 -3.49 31.42
N GLU A 230 16.84 -3.74 32.18
CA GLU A 230 15.49 -3.92 31.62
C GLU A 230 15.03 -2.66 30.87
N ARG A 231 15.21 -1.49 31.49
CA ARG A 231 14.87 -0.21 30.88
C ARG A 231 15.74 0.10 29.67
N GLU A 232 17.02 -0.24 29.72
CA GLU A 232 17.92 -0.07 28.58
C GLU A 232 17.51 -0.99 27.42
N MET A 233 17.18 -2.26 27.70
CA MET A 233 16.68 -3.20 26.70
C MET A 233 15.38 -2.70 26.05
N GLU A 234 14.40 -2.26 26.84
CA GLU A 234 13.14 -1.70 26.33
C GLU A 234 13.38 -0.44 25.49
N ARG A 235 14.32 0.42 25.91
CA ARG A 235 14.70 1.64 25.17
C ARG A 235 15.27 1.30 23.80
N TRP A 236 16.22 0.36 23.72
CA TRP A 236 16.83 -0.04 22.45
C TRP A 236 15.85 -0.82 21.56
N ASP A 237 14.97 -1.65 22.12
CA ASP A 237 13.93 -2.33 21.34
C ASP A 237 12.93 -1.32 20.75
N ALA A 238 12.46 -0.36 21.55
CA ALA A 238 11.60 0.72 21.07
C ALA A 238 12.26 1.54 19.96
N PHE A 239 13.55 1.85 20.10
CA PHE A 239 14.33 2.56 19.08
C PHE A 239 14.42 1.76 17.77
N LEU A 240 14.80 0.49 17.86
CA LEU A 240 14.93 -0.38 16.68
C LEU A 240 13.60 -0.54 15.94
N ARG A 241 12.45 -0.50 16.64
CA ARG A 241 11.12 -0.57 16.00
C ARG A 241 10.79 0.65 15.14
N VAL A 242 11.31 1.83 15.48
CA VAL A 242 11.00 3.10 14.78
C VAL A 242 12.14 3.52 13.84
N HIS A 243 13.25 2.78 13.81
CA HIS A 243 14.44 3.16 13.05
C HIS A 243 14.18 3.21 11.53
N PRO A 244 14.56 4.29 10.82
CA PRO A 244 14.29 4.47 9.39
C PRO A 244 14.98 3.40 8.53
N GLU A 245 16.18 2.94 8.88
CA GLU A 245 16.85 1.87 8.12
C GLU A 245 16.10 0.54 8.20
N LYS A 246 15.47 0.23 9.34
CA LYS A 246 14.63 -0.98 9.47
C LYS A 246 13.41 -0.87 8.58
N ALA A 247 12.73 0.28 8.59
CA ALA A 247 11.60 0.52 7.70
C ALA A 247 12.02 0.41 6.22
N ALA A 248 13.20 0.90 5.86
CA ALA A 248 13.76 0.77 4.51
C ALA A 248 14.16 -0.69 4.16
N GLU A 249 14.68 -1.46 5.10
CA GLU A 249 14.96 -2.90 4.93
C GLU A 249 13.67 -3.70 4.74
N GLU A 250 12.67 -3.49 5.60
CA GLU A 250 11.34 -4.12 5.50
C GLU A 250 10.64 -3.74 4.20
N ALA A 251 10.72 -2.48 3.77
CA ALA A 251 10.17 -2.04 2.49
C ALA A 251 10.87 -2.71 1.29
N ARG A 252 12.21 -2.85 1.33
CA ARG A 252 12.98 -3.57 0.30
C ARG A 252 12.63 -5.06 0.28
N ALA A 253 12.52 -5.70 1.44
CA ALA A 253 12.12 -7.09 1.55
C ALA A 253 10.69 -7.33 1.02
N ALA A 254 9.75 -6.45 1.37
CA ALA A 254 8.38 -6.50 0.85
C ALA A 254 8.35 -6.30 -0.68
N ALA A 255 9.12 -5.34 -1.21
CA ALA A 255 9.21 -5.13 -2.65
C ALA A 255 9.80 -6.33 -3.39
N ALA A 256 10.87 -6.93 -2.86
CA ALA A 256 11.44 -8.17 -3.39
C ALA A 256 10.42 -9.30 -3.37
N TRP A 257 9.73 -9.50 -2.24
CA TRP A 257 8.69 -10.52 -2.13
C TRP A 257 7.56 -10.34 -3.16
N ARG A 258 7.07 -9.09 -3.33
CA ARG A 258 6.04 -8.78 -4.34
C ARG A 258 6.51 -9.11 -5.75
N ARG A 259 7.75 -8.74 -6.10
CA ARG A 259 8.35 -9.04 -7.40
C ARG A 259 8.45 -10.54 -7.62
N ASP A 260 9.00 -11.27 -6.65
CA ASP A 260 9.25 -12.71 -6.78
C ASP A 260 7.94 -13.51 -6.84
N HIS A 261 6.85 -13.00 -6.23
CA HIS A 261 5.53 -13.65 -6.24
C HIS A 261 4.58 -13.12 -7.33
N ALA A 262 4.94 -12.04 -8.04
CA ALA A 262 4.16 -11.48 -9.14
C ALA A 262 3.77 -12.53 -10.21
N PRO A 263 4.66 -13.39 -10.73
CA PRO A 263 4.29 -14.37 -11.76
C PRO A 263 3.29 -15.41 -11.26
N ALA A 264 3.47 -15.91 -10.03
CA ALA A 264 2.54 -16.85 -9.42
C ALA A 264 1.16 -16.21 -9.17
N ASN A 265 1.13 -14.94 -8.80
CA ASN A 265 -0.09 -14.17 -8.59
C ASN A 265 -0.84 -13.92 -9.91
N ALA A 266 -0.13 -13.54 -10.97
CA ALA A 266 -0.68 -13.34 -12.31
C ALA A 266 -1.24 -14.65 -12.90
N ALA A 267 -0.51 -15.75 -12.73
CA ALA A 267 -0.97 -17.04 -13.23
C ALA A 267 -2.19 -17.56 -12.44
N ALA A 268 -2.25 -17.35 -11.12
CA ALA A 268 -3.44 -17.65 -10.31
C ALA A 268 -4.65 -16.81 -10.75
N LEU A 269 -4.44 -15.53 -11.07
CA LEU A 269 -5.47 -14.65 -11.62
C LEU A 269 -6.04 -15.18 -12.94
N ARG A 270 -5.20 -15.66 -13.87
CA ARG A 270 -5.66 -16.27 -15.13
C ARG A 270 -6.58 -17.47 -14.89
N VAL A 271 -6.19 -18.37 -13.98
CA VAL A 271 -6.98 -19.55 -13.62
C VAL A 271 -8.34 -19.14 -13.06
N VAL A 272 -8.36 -18.30 -12.02
CA VAL A 272 -9.62 -17.89 -11.37
C VAL A 272 -10.52 -17.14 -12.33
N ARG A 273 -9.97 -16.26 -13.19
CA ARG A 273 -10.75 -15.58 -14.24
C ARG A 273 -11.46 -16.58 -15.16
N GLY A 274 -10.84 -17.71 -15.51
CA GLY A 274 -11.49 -18.75 -16.31
C GLY A 274 -12.82 -19.27 -15.73
N PHE A 275 -12.95 -19.27 -14.39
CA PHE A 275 -14.16 -19.71 -13.69
C PHE A 275 -15.10 -18.57 -13.30
N VAL A 276 -14.66 -17.31 -13.32
CA VAL A 276 -15.49 -16.16 -12.92
C VAL A 276 -15.99 -15.43 -14.18
N PRO A 277 -17.30 -15.44 -14.47
CA PRO A 277 -17.85 -14.72 -15.62
C PRO A 277 -17.70 -13.19 -15.48
N PRO A 278 -17.55 -12.44 -16.59
CA PRO A 278 -17.43 -10.99 -16.55
C PRO A 278 -18.68 -10.28 -16.01
N ALA A 279 -19.86 -10.88 -16.17
CA ALA A 279 -21.14 -10.28 -15.78
C ALA A 279 -21.42 -10.27 -14.24
N MET A 280 -20.54 -10.86 -13.43
CA MET A 280 -20.77 -10.99 -11.98
C MET A 280 -20.85 -9.64 -11.25
N THR A 281 -20.09 -8.64 -11.71
CA THR A 281 -20.02 -7.33 -11.06
C THR A 281 -21.18 -6.42 -11.42
N SER A 282 -21.71 -6.53 -12.65
CA SER A 282 -22.65 -5.55 -13.20
C SER A 282 -24.09 -6.02 -13.22
N THR A 283 -24.35 -7.32 -13.46
CA THR A 283 -25.70 -7.80 -13.81
C THR A 283 -26.32 -8.69 -12.73
N GLY A 284 -25.64 -8.91 -11.61
CA GLY A 284 -26.17 -9.72 -10.51
C GLY A 284 -26.54 -11.14 -10.95
N ALA A 285 -25.57 -11.86 -11.55
CA ALA A 285 -25.81 -13.19 -12.08
C ALA A 285 -26.38 -14.15 -11.02
N SER A 286 -27.42 -14.89 -11.39
CA SER A 286 -28.04 -15.88 -10.50
C SER A 286 -27.21 -17.15 -10.44
N LEU A 287 -27.33 -17.90 -9.33
CA LEU A 287 -26.64 -19.19 -9.19
C LEU A 287 -27.01 -20.16 -10.33
N ALA A 288 -28.26 -20.17 -10.79
CA ALA A 288 -28.72 -21.01 -11.91
C ALA A 288 -28.00 -20.69 -13.22
N GLN A 289 -27.72 -19.41 -13.49
CA GLN A 289 -26.96 -19.00 -14.67
C GLN A 289 -25.49 -19.48 -14.60
N LEU A 290 -24.91 -19.49 -13.39
CA LEU A 290 -23.56 -20.00 -13.18
C LEU A 290 -23.49 -21.53 -13.30
N GLU A 291 -24.47 -22.25 -12.73
CA GLU A 291 -24.57 -23.71 -12.81
C GLU A 291 -24.76 -24.20 -14.27
N GLY A 292 -25.33 -23.38 -15.15
CA GLY A 292 -25.43 -23.69 -16.58
C GLY A 292 -24.10 -23.62 -17.35
N ARG A 293 -23.05 -23.04 -16.78
CA ARG A 293 -21.73 -22.84 -17.44
C ARG A 293 -20.56 -23.48 -16.71
N LEU A 294 -20.69 -23.68 -15.39
CA LEU A 294 -19.63 -24.16 -14.51
C LEU A 294 -20.11 -25.39 -13.76
N PRO A 295 -19.20 -26.28 -13.34
CA PRO A 295 -19.54 -27.36 -12.42
C PRO A 295 -20.25 -26.80 -11.18
N LYS A 296 -21.29 -27.48 -10.71
CA LYS A 296 -22.15 -27.02 -9.60
C LYS A 296 -21.37 -26.57 -8.36
N ALA A 297 -20.31 -27.29 -8.02
CA ALA A 297 -19.45 -26.95 -6.89
C ALA A 297 -18.66 -25.65 -7.12
N ALA A 298 -18.13 -25.43 -8.33
CA ALA A 298 -17.44 -24.19 -8.70
C ALA A 298 -18.42 -23.01 -8.75
N ALA A 299 -19.60 -23.16 -9.38
CA ALA A 299 -20.65 -22.15 -9.41
C ALA A 299 -21.04 -21.69 -8.00
N LYS A 300 -21.30 -22.65 -7.09
CA LYS A 300 -21.61 -22.37 -5.68
C LYS A 300 -20.46 -21.68 -4.97
N ARG A 301 -19.20 -22.07 -5.23
CA ARG A 301 -18.01 -21.46 -4.64
C ARG A 301 -17.84 -20.00 -5.09
N VAL A 302 -17.96 -19.73 -6.39
CA VAL A 302 -17.88 -18.37 -6.96
C VAL A 302 -19.00 -17.48 -6.44
N PHE A 303 -20.23 -18.01 -6.37
CA PHE A 303 -21.38 -17.26 -5.87
C PHE A 303 -21.27 -16.96 -4.36
N ALA A 304 -20.80 -17.92 -3.56
CA ALA A 304 -20.70 -17.78 -2.11
C ALA A 304 -19.56 -16.85 -1.65
N ASN A 305 -18.56 -16.58 -2.49
CA ASN A 305 -17.41 -15.75 -2.13
C ASN A 305 -17.33 -14.51 -3.06
N PRO A 306 -18.02 -13.41 -2.73
CA PRO A 306 -18.04 -12.20 -3.56
C PRO A 306 -16.65 -11.59 -3.81
N ALA A 307 -15.68 -11.83 -2.93
CA ALA A 307 -14.28 -11.42 -3.12
C ALA A 307 -13.70 -11.90 -4.47
N LEU A 308 -14.14 -13.06 -4.97
CA LEU A 308 -13.70 -13.59 -6.27
C LEU A 308 -14.18 -12.73 -7.44
N TRP A 309 -15.24 -11.93 -7.26
CA TRP A 309 -15.79 -11.09 -8.33
C TRP A 309 -14.85 -9.91 -8.63
N LEU A 310 -14.03 -9.50 -7.66
CA LEU A 310 -13.01 -8.47 -7.85
C LEU A 310 -11.97 -8.88 -8.90
N THR A 311 -11.74 -10.19 -9.11
CA THR A 311 -10.76 -10.65 -10.11
C THR A 311 -11.12 -10.24 -11.55
N ARG A 312 -12.39 -9.97 -11.83
CA ARG A 312 -12.87 -9.47 -13.13
C ARG A 312 -13.11 -7.97 -13.18
N ALA A 313 -13.11 -7.29 -12.03
CA ALA A 313 -13.24 -5.83 -11.99
C ALA A 313 -11.92 -5.18 -12.48
N SER A 314 -12.03 -4.00 -13.10
CA SER A 314 -10.85 -3.20 -13.43
C SER A 314 -10.25 -2.58 -12.16
N LYS A 315 -8.93 -2.36 -12.17
CA LYS A 315 -8.21 -1.72 -11.04
C LYS A 315 -8.86 -0.40 -10.61
N GLY A 316 -9.29 0.42 -11.57
CA GLY A 316 -9.99 1.69 -11.31
C GLY A 316 -11.41 1.52 -10.73
N ALA A 317 -12.14 0.47 -11.10
CA ALA A 317 -13.43 0.17 -10.48
C ALA A 317 -13.25 -0.29 -9.02
N ILE A 318 -12.24 -1.12 -8.75
CA ILE A 318 -11.89 -1.58 -7.40
C ILE A 318 -11.46 -0.41 -6.51
N ALA A 319 -10.68 0.53 -7.04
CA ALA A 319 -10.28 1.75 -6.31
C ALA A 319 -11.48 2.57 -5.82
N LYS A 320 -12.57 2.61 -6.60
CA LYS A 320 -13.82 3.31 -6.26
C LYS A 320 -14.70 2.55 -5.26
N VAL A 321 -14.47 1.27 -5.00
CA VAL A 321 -15.24 0.48 -4.02
C VAL A 321 -15.04 1.07 -2.63
N HIS A 322 -16.14 1.21 -1.89
CA HIS A 322 -16.10 1.74 -0.53
C HIS A 322 -15.44 0.75 0.45
N ILE A 323 -14.70 1.25 1.45
CA ILE A 323 -13.97 0.41 2.40
C ILE A 323 -14.89 -0.55 3.18
N ALA A 324 -16.11 -0.11 3.53
CA ALA A 324 -17.09 -0.96 4.21
C ALA A 324 -17.46 -2.20 3.38
N ASP A 325 -17.58 -2.07 2.06
CA ASP A 325 -17.85 -3.21 1.18
C ASP A 325 -16.65 -4.14 1.07
N LEU A 326 -15.43 -3.59 1.00
CA LEU A 326 -14.19 -4.38 1.01
C LEU A 326 -14.06 -5.24 2.27
N ARG A 327 -14.41 -4.68 3.44
CA ARG A 327 -14.35 -5.38 4.73
C ARG A 327 -15.50 -6.38 4.95
N SER A 328 -16.70 -6.06 4.49
CA SER A 328 -17.90 -6.88 4.76
C SER A 328 -18.20 -7.86 3.62
N ARG A 329 -18.51 -7.35 2.43
CA ARG A 329 -18.94 -8.12 1.27
C ARG A 329 -17.78 -8.90 0.62
N TYR A 330 -16.62 -8.26 0.49
CA TYR A 330 -15.44 -8.84 -0.17
C TYR A 330 -14.45 -9.44 0.84
N HIS A 331 -14.97 -10.04 1.90
CA HIS A 331 -14.16 -10.62 2.96
C HIS A 331 -13.30 -11.80 2.48
N VAL A 332 -12.02 -11.80 2.87
CA VAL A 332 -11.02 -12.75 2.35
C VAL A 332 -10.75 -13.96 3.25
N GLN A 333 -11.47 -14.14 4.36
CA GLN A 333 -11.18 -15.21 5.33
C GLN A 333 -11.32 -16.63 4.75
N SER A 334 -12.34 -16.87 3.93
CA SER A 334 -12.67 -18.18 3.39
C SER A 334 -11.88 -18.57 2.13
N LEU A 335 -11.03 -17.68 1.61
CA LEU A 335 -10.29 -17.91 0.37
C LEU A 335 -9.11 -18.87 0.58
N SER A 336 -8.90 -19.73 -0.40
CA SER A 336 -7.71 -20.56 -0.58
C SER A 336 -6.51 -19.73 -1.02
N LEU A 337 -5.30 -20.31 -0.99
CA LEU A 337 -4.08 -19.64 -1.42
C LEU A 337 -4.17 -19.17 -2.89
N LEU A 338 -4.63 -20.05 -3.78
CA LEU A 338 -4.82 -19.72 -5.20
C LEU A 338 -5.81 -18.57 -5.41
N GLU A 339 -6.96 -18.61 -4.72
CA GLU A 339 -7.96 -17.54 -4.79
C GLU A 339 -7.42 -16.22 -4.21
N LEU A 340 -6.66 -16.27 -3.11
CA LEU A 340 -6.09 -15.10 -2.46
C LEU A 340 -5.05 -14.41 -3.36
N ARG A 341 -4.19 -15.20 -4.02
CA ARG A 341 -3.23 -14.72 -5.03
C ARG A 341 -3.94 -14.01 -6.19
N ALA A 342 -5.00 -14.62 -6.70
CA ALA A 342 -5.80 -14.04 -7.77
C ALA A 342 -6.44 -12.71 -7.36
N VAL A 343 -7.03 -12.64 -6.16
CA VAL A 343 -7.62 -11.39 -5.66
C VAL A 343 -6.54 -10.33 -5.48
N TYR A 344 -5.40 -10.65 -4.87
CA TYR A 344 -4.29 -9.70 -4.68
C TYR A 344 -3.79 -9.13 -6.01
N ALA A 345 -3.59 -9.99 -7.02
CA ALA A 345 -3.15 -9.59 -8.37
C ALA A 345 -4.12 -8.63 -9.07
N ALA A 346 -5.42 -8.70 -8.76
CA ALA A 346 -6.43 -7.84 -9.35
C ALA A 346 -6.49 -6.44 -8.71
N LEU A 347 -5.92 -6.24 -7.52
CA LEU A 347 -5.99 -4.97 -6.80
C LEU A 347 -5.10 -3.88 -7.44
N PRO A 348 -5.52 -2.59 -7.39
CA PRO A 348 -4.68 -1.48 -7.81
C PRO A 348 -3.47 -1.36 -6.90
N GLU A 349 -2.28 -1.14 -7.47
CA GLU A 349 -0.98 -1.15 -6.76
C GLU A 349 -0.97 -0.21 -5.55
N ALA A 350 -1.53 0.98 -5.71
CA ALA A 350 -1.79 1.95 -4.66
C ALA A 350 -3.29 2.26 -4.56
N PHE A 351 -3.74 2.55 -3.34
CA PHE A 351 -5.06 3.11 -3.06
C PHE A 351 -4.88 4.53 -2.53
N ASP A 352 -5.78 5.44 -2.90
CA ASP A 352 -5.75 6.83 -2.43
C ASP A 352 -6.13 6.97 -0.94
N ASP A 353 -6.75 5.92 -0.37
CA ASP A 353 -7.35 5.93 0.96
C ASP A 353 -6.55 5.02 1.91
N ALA A 354 -6.12 5.57 3.05
CA ALA A 354 -5.25 4.88 4.00
C ALA A 354 -5.90 3.59 4.55
N GLU A 355 -7.23 3.59 4.72
CA GLU A 355 -7.93 2.39 5.19
C GLU A 355 -7.95 1.25 4.16
N LYS A 356 -8.05 1.59 2.87
CA LYS A 356 -8.00 0.61 1.77
C LYS A 356 -6.58 0.08 1.58
N ALA A 357 -5.58 0.96 1.72
CA ALA A 357 -4.18 0.55 1.73
C ALA A 357 -3.88 -0.42 2.88
N SER A 358 -4.41 -0.14 4.08
CA SER A 358 -4.31 -1.04 5.24
C SER A 358 -4.97 -2.40 4.98
N TRP A 359 -6.17 -2.42 4.37
CA TRP A 359 -6.85 -3.66 3.98
C TRP A 359 -6.05 -4.47 2.95
N ARG A 360 -5.43 -3.82 1.95
CA ARG A 360 -4.52 -4.49 1.00
C ARG A 360 -3.31 -5.08 1.73
N ALA A 361 -2.73 -4.35 2.67
CA ALA A 361 -1.60 -4.83 3.47
C ALA A 361 -1.97 -6.02 4.36
N ASP A 362 -3.19 -6.06 4.91
CA ASP A 362 -3.72 -7.24 5.62
C ASP A 362 -3.81 -8.47 4.71
N LEU A 363 -4.24 -8.26 3.46
CA LEU A 363 -4.33 -9.32 2.46
C LEU A 363 -2.93 -9.86 2.10
N GLU A 364 -1.96 -8.97 1.90
CA GLU A 364 -0.55 -9.29 1.66
C GLU A 364 0.05 -10.08 2.82
N ARG A 365 -0.09 -9.60 4.07
CA ARG A 365 0.34 -10.32 5.27
C ARG A 365 -0.28 -11.71 5.39
N LYS A 366 -1.57 -11.84 5.06
CA LYS A 366 -2.24 -13.15 5.04
C LYS A 366 -1.66 -14.05 3.94
N LEU A 367 -1.38 -13.50 2.77
CA LEU A 367 -0.81 -14.22 1.64
C LEU A 367 0.61 -14.72 1.95
N GLU A 368 1.47 -13.87 2.52
CA GLU A 368 2.80 -14.24 3.00
C GLU A 368 2.75 -15.38 4.02
N ARG A 369 1.86 -15.28 5.01
CA ARG A 369 1.68 -16.33 6.03
C ARG A 369 1.26 -17.66 5.39
N MET A 370 0.27 -17.63 4.50
CA MET A 370 -0.22 -18.83 3.81
C MET A 370 0.79 -19.41 2.81
N ALA A 371 1.68 -18.59 2.25
CA ALA A 371 2.75 -19.04 1.36
C ALA A 371 3.89 -19.74 2.12
N LYS A 372 4.16 -19.33 3.37
CA LYS A 372 5.17 -19.95 4.25
C LYS A 372 4.67 -21.24 4.92
N GLU A 373 3.38 -21.32 5.23
CA GLU A 373 2.79 -22.49 5.89
C GLU A 373 2.63 -23.69 4.94
N THR A 374 2.94 -24.89 5.42
CA THR A 374 2.61 -26.15 4.73
C THR A 374 1.10 -26.41 4.82
N LEU A 375 0.35 -25.81 3.90
CA LEU A 375 -1.11 -25.93 3.88
C LEU A 375 -1.58 -27.29 3.34
N PRO A 376 -2.68 -27.86 3.86
CA PRO A 376 -3.37 -28.98 3.24
C PRO A 376 -3.78 -28.67 1.79
N PRO A 377 -3.84 -29.67 0.88
CA PRO A 377 -4.18 -29.47 -0.52
C PRO A 377 -5.45 -28.64 -0.75
N ALA A 378 -6.51 -28.90 0.04
CA ALA A 378 -7.78 -28.18 -0.05
C ALA A 378 -7.68 -26.68 0.26
N LYS A 379 -6.70 -26.25 1.08
CA LYS A 379 -6.44 -24.83 1.37
C LYS A 379 -5.50 -24.18 0.35
N ARG A 380 -4.68 -24.97 -0.36
CA ARG A 380 -3.85 -24.48 -1.46
C ARG A 380 -4.70 -24.15 -2.67
N ALA A 381 -5.46 -25.14 -3.13
CA ALA A 381 -6.35 -25.06 -4.28
C ALA A 381 -7.64 -25.83 -4.01
N PRO A 382 -8.81 -25.19 -4.14
CA PRO A 382 -10.09 -25.87 -4.06
C PRO A 382 -10.20 -26.92 -5.17
N ALA A 383 -10.64 -28.14 -4.82
CA ALA A 383 -10.86 -29.21 -5.80
C ALA A 383 -11.82 -28.84 -6.94
N VAL A 384 -12.62 -27.79 -6.75
CA VAL A 384 -13.58 -27.28 -7.74
C VAL A 384 -12.91 -26.67 -8.98
N TYR A 385 -11.64 -26.27 -8.89
CA TYR A 385 -10.87 -25.82 -10.06
C TYR A 385 -10.28 -27.00 -10.86
N GLY A 386 -10.70 -28.22 -10.52
CA GLY A 386 -10.26 -29.47 -11.13
C GLY A 386 -8.91 -29.94 -10.57
N ALA A 387 -8.58 -31.19 -10.88
CA ALA A 387 -7.21 -31.71 -10.81
C ALA A 387 -6.37 -31.06 -11.92
N ALA A 388 -6.26 -29.72 -11.91
CA ALA A 388 -5.13 -29.03 -12.49
C ALA A 388 -3.88 -29.35 -11.65
N GLY A 389 -3.59 -30.65 -11.45
CA GLY A 389 -2.39 -31.19 -10.81
C GLY A 389 -1.11 -30.72 -11.50
N ALA A 390 -1.20 -30.15 -12.70
CA ALA A 390 -0.12 -29.41 -13.33
C ALA A 390 0.38 -28.19 -12.52
N TRP A 391 -0.40 -27.67 -11.57
CA TRP A 391 0.03 -26.57 -10.70
C TRP A 391 0.78 -27.02 -9.44
N ALA A 392 0.54 -28.24 -8.95
CA ALA A 392 1.07 -28.70 -7.67
C ALA A 392 2.45 -29.36 -7.79
N ASP A 393 2.76 -29.96 -8.95
CA ASP A 393 3.90 -30.89 -9.08
C ASP A 393 5.10 -30.37 -9.89
N GLY A 394 5.19 -29.07 -10.21
CA GLY A 394 6.36 -28.62 -10.99
C GLY A 394 6.63 -27.13 -11.15
N PHE A 395 5.78 -26.23 -10.64
CA PHE A 395 6.14 -24.81 -10.58
C PHE A 395 6.88 -24.54 -9.26
N GLU A 396 8.03 -25.18 -9.09
CA GLU A 396 9.03 -24.70 -8.14
C GLU A 396 9.40 -23.27 -8.58
N ILE A 397 9.20 -22.31 -7.70
CA ILE A 397 9.54 -20.88 -7.88
C ILE A 397 11.07 -20.72 -7.80
N GLY A 398 11.81 -21.56 -8.52
CA GLY A 398 13.28 -21.62 -8.54
C GLY A 398 13.90 -21.26 -9.89
N GLY A 399 13.11 -21.03 -10.94
CA GLY A 399 13.59 -20.63 -12.25
C GLY A 399 13.04 -19.27 -12.66
N ALA A 400 13.76 -18.19 -12.32
CA ALA A 400 13.52 -16.86 -12.86
C ALA A 400 13.84 -16.85 -14.37
N GLY A 401 12.88 -17.27 -15.20
CA GLY A 401 12.86 -16.91 -16.62
C GLY A 401 12.39 -15.46 -16.76
N PRO A 402 13.00 -14.65 -17.64
CA PRO A 402 12.68 -13.23 -17.77
C PRO A 402 11.21 -13.06 -18.18
N ALA A 403 10.48 -12.28 -17.38
CA ALA A 403 9.07 -11.96 -17.53
C ALA A 403 8.86 -10.75 -18.48
N GLU A 404 9.65 -10.66 -19.54
CA GLU A 404 9.51 -9.62 -20.55
C GLU A 404 8.64 -10.20 -21.68
N ASP A 405 7.68 -9.40 -22.18
CA ASP A 405 6.89 -9.62 -23.42
C ASP A 405 5.45 -10.20 -23.35
N LEU A 406 4.77 -10.27 -22.20
CA LEU A 406 3.37 -10.75 -22.15
C LEU A 406 2.29 -9.69 -21.85
N ASP A 407 2.65 -8.41 -21.73
CA ASP A 407 1.67 -7.32 -21.57
C ASP A 407 1.18 -6.71 -22.91
N ASP A 408 1.74 -7.08 -24.07
CA ASP A 408 1.36 -6.52 -25.39
C ASP A 408 0.65 -7.49 -26.36
N ALA A 409 0.43 -8.75 -25.97
CA ALA A 409 -0.25 -9.75 -26.82
C ALA A 409 -1.74 -9.97 -26.47
N LEU A 410 -2.40 -8.97 -25.91
CA LEU A 410 -3.86 -8.92 -25.89
C LEU A 410 -4.36 -8.46 -27.26
N LEU A 411 -4.78 -9.44 -28.07
CA LEU A 411 -5.74 -9.37 -29.18
C LEU A 411 -6.12 -7.95 -29.69
N PRO A 412 -5.90 -7.64 -30.99
CA PRO A 412 -6.39 -6.40 -31.60
C PRO A 412 -7.91 -6.47 -31.76
N PHE A 413 -8.65 -6.16 -30.69
CA PHE A 413 -10.03 -5.73 -30.78
C PHE A 413 -10.05 -4.20 -30.73
N GLY A 414 -9.92 -3.60 -31.91
CA GLY A 414 -10.43 -2.27 -32.28
C GLY A 414 -10.18 -1.12 -31.31
N ALA A 415 -9.05 -0.44 -31.47
CA ALA A 415 -8.81 0.91 -30.96
C ALA A 415 -9.07 1.96 -32.05
N ASP A 416 -10.19 1.84 -32.77
CA ASP A 416 -10.71 2.89 -33.66
C ASP A 416 -12.08 3.33 -33.12
N ASP A 417 -12.09 4.13 -32.05
CA ASP A 417 -13.32 4.77 -31.54
C ASP A 417 -13.01 6.15 -30.90
N ASP A 418 -12.11 6.92 -31.55
CA ASP A 418 -11.85 8.34 -31.24
C ASP A 418 -11.91 9.22 -32.52
N ALA A 419 -12.93 8.97 -33.34
CA ALA A 419 -13.34 9.90 -34.40
C ALA A 419 -14.85 9.83 -34.65
N LEU A 420 -15.64 10.22 -33.65
CA LEU A 420 -17.03 10.59 -33.88
C LEU A 420 -17.05 11.98 -34.57
N PRO A 421 -17.70 12.14 -35.74
CA PRO A 421 -17.87 13.44 -36.36
C PRO A 421 -18.73 14.36 -35.48
N GLU A 422 -18.31 15.62 -35.35
CA GLU A 422 -19.10 16.65 -34.68
C GLU A 422 -20.54 16.69 -35.23
N PRO A 423 -21.57 16.76 -34.37
CA PRO A 423 -22.94 16.87 -34.83
C PRO A 423 -23.15 18.23 -35.53
N PRO A 424 -23.82 18.27 -36.69
CA PRO A 424 -24.14 19.53 -37.35
C PRO A 424 -25.08 20.38 -36.50
N ALA A 425 -24.89 21.69 -36.58
CA ALA A 425 -25.64 22.71 -35.90
C ALA A 425 -27.16 22.47 -35.99
N LYS A 426 -27.84 22.58 -34.84
CA LYS A 426 -29.30 22.49 -34.72
C LYS A 426 -29.95 23.70 -35.41
N GLU A 427 -30.39 23.52 -36.64
CA GLU A 427 -31.42 24.35 -37.26
C GLU A 427 -32.77 24.10 -36.57
N ALA A 428 -33.48 25.20 -36.33
CA ALA A 428 -34.78 25.26 -35.67
C ALA A 428 -35.87 24.62 -36.54
N ALA A 429 -36.24 23.37 -36.23
CA ALA A 429 -37.43 22.73 -36.78
C ALA A 429 -38.65 22.99 -35.88
N VAL A 430 -39.61 23.67 -36.48
CA VAL A 430 -40.95 24.03 -35.97
C VAL A 430 -41.70 22.79 -35.45
N ALA A 431 -42.11 22.85 -34.18
CA ALA A 431 -42.84 21.79 -33.50
C ALA A 431 -44.32 21.75 -33.93
N ALA A 432 -44.74 20.64 -34.55
CA ALA A 432 -46.14 20.30 -34.72
C ALA A 432 -46.74 19.77 -33.39
N PRO A 433 -48.01 20.07 -33.07
CA PRO A 433 -48.64 19.71 -31.80
C PRO A 433 -48.93 18.21 -31.69
N ARG A 434 -48.44 17.60 -30.61
CA ARG A 434 -48.76 16.21 -30.24
C ARG A 434 -50.20 16.10 -29.68
N PRO A 435 -50.96 15.04 -30.04
CA PRO A 435 -52.30 14.80 -29.49
C PRO A 435 -52.26 14.42 -28.01
N ALA A 436 -53.29 14.89 -27.28
CA ALA A 436 -53.43 14.75 -25.84
C ALA A 436 -53.57 13.28 -25.39
N PRO A 437 -52.93 12.88 -24.28
CA PRO A 437 -53.08 11.54 -23.71
C PRO A 437 -54.46 11.36 -23.06
N PRO A 438 -55.04 10.15 -23.11
CA PRO A 438 -56.35 9.86 -22.53
C PRO A 438 -56.35 9.96 -20.99
N PRO A 439 -57.51 10.26 -20.37
CA PRO A 439 -57.62 10.50 -18.93
C PRO A 439 -57.32 9.24 -18.11
N ARG A 440 -56.41 9.39 -17.15
CA ARG A 440 -56.04 8.37 -16.17
C ARG A 440 -57.21 8.06 -15.23
N ALA A 441 -57.58 6.79 -15.14
CA ALA A 441 -58.55 6.29 -14.16
C ALA A 441 -58.09 6.57 -12.71
N ALA A 442 -59.06 6.91 -11.86
CA ALA A 442 -58.84 7.29 -10.47
C ALA A 442 -58.21 6.15 -9.65
N PRO A 443 -57.20 6.45 -8.79
CA PRO A 443 -56.57 5.44 -7.95
C PRO A 443 -57.53 4.95 -6.86
N PRO A 444 -57.50 3.64 -6.52
CA PRO A 444 -58.33 3.08 -5.46
C PRO A 444 -57.93 3.63 -4.07
N PRO A 445 -58.88 3.67 -3.11
CA PRO A 445 -58.65 4.24 -1.79
C PRO A 445 -57.53 3.50 -1.05
N ARG A 446 -56.52 4.26 -0.61
CA ARG A 446 -55.40 3.78 0.20
C ARG A 446 -55.91 3.21 1.52
N ARG A 447 -55.72 1.90 1.74
CA ARG A 447 -55.80 1.29 3.07
C ARG A 447 -54.78 1.97 3.98
N GLN A 448 -55.26 2.64 5.03
CA GLN A 448 -54.43 3.21 6.09
C GLN A 448 -53.70 2.06 6.79
N LYS A 449 -52.38 2.00 6.66
CA LYS A 449 -51.55 1.09 7.44
C LYS A 449 -51.39 1.68 8.85
N PRO A 450 -51.45 0.86 9.91
CA PRO A 450 -51.22 1.34 11.27
C PRO A 450 -49.83 1.99 11.35
N ASP A 451 -49.78 3.15 12.01
CA ASP A 451 -48.61 4.01 12.08
C ASP A 451 -47.47 3.32 12.86
N VAL A 452 -46.60 2.63 12.11
CA VAL A 452 -45.43 1.92 12.63
C VAL A 452 -44.49 2.88 13.40
N PHE A 453 -44.52 4.18 13.09
CA PHE A 453 -43.70 5.16 13.80
C PHE A 453 -44.23 5.47 15.20
N ALA A 454 -45.54 5.39 15.44
CA ALA A 454 -46.11 5.50 16.77
C ALA A 454 -45.66 4.34 17.67
N ALA A 455 -45.61 3.12 17.14
CA ALA A 455 -45.13 1.93 17.87
C ALA A 455 -43.63 2.01 18.19
N ILE A 456 -42.80 2.53 17.26
CA ILE A 456 -41.35 2.72 17.50
C ILE A 456 -41.10 3.83 18.54
N ARG A 457 -41.90 4.91 18.50
CA ARG A 457 -41.77 6.03 19.46
C ARG A 457 -42.15 5.60 20.88
N ALA A 458 -43.19 4.79 21.04
CA ALA A 458 -43.55 4.20 22.34
C ALA A 458 -42.43 3.31 22.89
N LYS A 459 -41.83 2.46 22.05
CA LYS A 459 -40.76 1.54 22.47
C LYS A 459 -39.47 2.24 22.90
N ARG A 460 -39.10 3.35 22.25
CA ARG A 460 -37.95 4.19 22.66
C ARG A 460 -38.19 4.93 23.98
N GLY A 461 -39.44 5.27 24.29
CA GLY A 461 -39.80 5.91 25.57
C GLY A 461 -39.53 5.01 26.78
N ASP A 462 -39.82 3.72 26.67
CA ASP A 462 -39.61 2.75 27.76
C ASP A 462 -38.12 2.41 27.96
N GLU A 463 -37.33 2.35 26.88
CA GLU A 463 -35.87 2.14 26.97
C GLU A 463 -35.16 3.30 27.68
N ASN A 464 -35.61 4.54 27.45
CA ASN A 464 -35.05 5.72 28.11
C ASN A 464 -35.42 5.81 29.60
N LYS A 465 -36.62 5.36 30.00
CA LYS A 465 -36.99 5.24 31.43
C LYS A 465 -36.12 4.20 32.16
N GLY A 466 -35.78 3.09 31.48
CA GLY A 466 -34.86 2.08 32.03
C GLY A 466 -33.45 2.62 32.25
N LYS A 467 -32.91 3.41 31.31
CA LYS A 467 -31.59 4.03 31.44
C LYS A 467 -31.52 5.08 32.56
N ALA A 468 -32.56 5.90 32.71
CA ALA A 468 -32.64 6.88 33.80
C ALA A 468 -32.69 6.21 35.18
N SER A 469 -33.42 5.10 35.31
CA SER A 469 -33.45 4.29 36.54
C SER A 469 -32.08 3.66 36.85
N LEU A 470 -31.36 3.18 35.84
CA LEU A 470 -30.03 2.60 36.00
C LEU A 470 -28.98 3.64 36.42
N LEU A 471 -29.03 4.85 35.85
CA LEU A 471 -28.15 5.96 36.25
C LEU A 471 -28.43 6.41 37.69
N ALA A 472 -29.70 6.54 38.08
CA ALA A 472 -30.07 6.86 39.47
C ALA A 472 -29.63 5.76 40.46
N ALA A 473 -29.62 4.48 40.03
CA ALA A 473 -29.11 3.39 40.85
C ALA A 473 -27.58 3.41 40.98
N ILE A 474 -26.86 3.82 39.93
CA ILE A 474 -25.40 4.00 39.96
C ILE A 474 -25.05 5.18 40.89
N GLU A 475 -25.74 6.31 40.78
CA GLU A 475 -25.50 7.49 41.64
C GLU A 475 -25.77 7.20 43.12
N ARG A 476 -26.83 6.45 43.45
CA ARG A 476 -27.07 6.00 44.83
C ARG A 476 -25.97 5.07 45.34
N LYS A 477 -25.39 4.24 44.46
CA LYS A 477 -24.34 3.29 44.81
C LYS A 477 -22.97 3.95 44.94
N SER A 478 -22.71 5.04 44.20
CA SER A 478 -21.52 5.88 44.38
C SER A 478 -21.65 6.79 45.60
N ALA A 479 -22.86 7.25 45.96
CA ALA A 479 -23.09 8.08 47.14
C ALA A 479 -23.03 7.30 48.47
N SER A 480 -23.25 5.97 48.46
CA SER A 480 -23.11 5.12 49.65
C SER A 480 -21.75 4.42 49.76
N ALA A 481 -20.82 4.68 48.83
CA ALA A 481 -19.48 4.13 48.88
C ALA A 481 -18.61 5.07 49.73
N ASP A 482 -18.76 4.97 51.04
CA ASP A 482 -17.74 5.43 51.97
C ASP A 482 -16.38 4.89 51.50
N PHE A 483 -15.50 5.83 51.19
CA PHE A 483 -14.17 5.63 50.62
C PHE A 483 -13.34 4.73 51.53
N THR A 484 -13.49 3.41 51.37
CA THR A 484 -12.71 2.43 52.11
C THR A 484 -11.32 2.44 51.50
N SER A 485 -10.38 3.03 52.24
CA SER A 485 -8.95 3.10 51.94
C SER A 485 -8.46 1.83 51.22
N PRO A 486 -7.60 1.95 50.19
CA PRO A 486 -7.03 0.81 49.45
C PRO A 486 -6.49 -0.31 50.34
N ARG A 487 -6.04 0.02 51.56
CA ARG A 487 -5.61 -0.95 52.58
C ARG A 487 -6.71 -1.92 53.03
N ARG A 488 -7.97 -1.46 53.13
CA ARG A 488 -9.10 -2.30 53.56
C ARG A 488 -9.57 -3.24 52.44
N ALA A 489 -9.49 -2.80 51.18
CA ALA A 489 -9.73 -3.65 50.02
C ALA A 489 -8.68 -4.77 49.91
N MET A 490 -7.39 -4.44 50.13
CA MET A 490 -6.30 -5.41 50.16
C MET A 490 -6.45 -6.41 51.32
N ALA A 491 -6.86 -5.96 52.51
CA ALA A 491 -7.09 -6.82 53.67
C ALA A 491 -8.24 -7.82 53.44
N ASN A 492 -9.33 -7.39 52.79
CA ASN A 492 -10.45 -8.28 52.45
C ASN A 492 -10.07 -9.32 51.37
N LEU A 493 -9.22 -8.95 50.41
CA LEU A 493 -8.69 -9.88 49.42
C LEU A 493 -7.80 -10.96 50.06
N LEU A 494 -6.94 -10.57 51.00
CA LEU A 494 -6.09 -11.51 51.75
C LEU A 494 -6.92 -12.42 52.68
N GLN A 495 -7.94 -11.89 53.35
CA GLN A 495 -8.84 -12.72 54.16
C GLN A 495 -9.61 -13.74 53.31
N ASN A 496 -10.10 -13.34 52.13
CA ASN A 496 -10.79 -14.27 51.22
C ASN A 496 -9.84 -15.34 50.65
N ALA A 497 -8.59 -14.98 50.35
CA ALA A 497 -7.58 -15.95 49.92
C ALA A 497 -7.22 -16.96 51.02
N LEU A 498 -7.12 -16.50 52.28
CA LEU A 498 -6.86 -17.38 53.43
C LEU A 498 -8.06 -18.27 53.78
N ALA A 499 -9.29 -17.77 53.66
CA ALA A 499 -10.49 -18.57 53.86
C ALA A 499 -10.62 -19.69 52.81
N LYS A 500 -10.21 -19.42 51.56
CA LYS A 500 -10.26 -20.39 50.47
C LYS A 500 -9.24 -21.53 50.64
N ARG A 501 -8.08 -21.24 51.23
CA ARG A 501 -7.04 -22.23 51.57
C ARG A 501 -7.36 -23.12 52.78
N ARG A 502 -8.42 -22.83 53.54
CA ARG A 502 -8.85 -23.69 54.68
C ARG A 502 -9.92 -24.72 54.30
N VAL A 503 -10.42 -24.67 53.06
CA VAL A 503 -11.48 -25.55 52.56
C VAL A 503 -10.93 -26.62 51.60
N ASP A 504 -9.68 -26.47 51.16
CA ASP A 504 -8.86 -27.50 50.52
C ASP A 504 -7.89 -28.07 51.56
#